data_AF-A0A671EXG7-F1
#
_entry.id   AF-A0A671EXG7-F1
#
_cell.length_a   1.000
_cell.length_b   1.000
_cell.length_c   1.000
_cell.angle_alpha   90.00
_cell.angle_beta   90.00
_cell.angle_gamma   90.00
#
_symmetry.space_group_name_H-M   'P 1'
#
loop_
_entity.id
_entity.type
_entity.pdbx_description
1 polymer ?
#
loop_
_entity_poly.entity_id
_entity_poly.type
_entity_poly.pdbx_seq_one_letter_code
_entity_poly.pdbx_strand_id
1 'polypeptide(L)'
;MGCGPLRQLRFSGRSVVKSEDYALPSYVDRRDYPLPDVAHVKTLSASQKALKEKEKSPWSSLSIDEKVELYRIKFNESFAEMNRSTNEWKTIVGTAMFFIGFTALVLMWEKRYVYGPIPHTFEEDWIAMQTKRMLDMKVSPIQGFSAKWDYDRNEWKK
;
A
#
# COMPACT_ATOMS: atom_id res chain seq x y z
N MET A 1 -1.23 -2.32 -31.61
CA MET A 1 -2.11 -1.93 -30.47
C MET A 1 -3.45 -1.51 -31.05
N GLY A 2 -4.40 -2.45 -31.14
CA GLY A 2 -5.73 -2.19 -31.70
C GLY A 2 -6.68 -1.72 -30.59
N CYS A 3 -7.01 -0.44 -30.60
CA CYS A 3 -8.05 0.13 -29.75
C CYS A 3 -9.41 -0.22 -30.39
N GLY A 4 -10.09 -1.24 -29.87
CA GLY A 4 -11.48 -1.54 -30.24
C GLY A 4 -12.43 -0.48 -29.67
N PRO A 5 -13.58 -0.23 -30.31
CA PRO A 5 -14.47 0.86 -29.92
C PRO A 5 -15.06 0.61 -28.52
N LEU A 6 -14.93 1.61 -27.64
CA LEU A 6 -15.59 1.65 -26.35
C LEU A 6 -17.10 1.68 -26.56
N ARG A 7 -17.76 0.55 -26.30
CA ARG A 7 -19.21 0.43 -26.26
C ARG A 7 -19.71 1.38 -25.16
N GLN A 8 -20.44 2.44 -25.53
CA GLN A 8 -21.08 3.37 -24.60
C GLN A 8 -22.06 2.59 -23.70
N LEU A 9 -21.61 2.22 -22.51
CA LEU A 9 -22.46 1.76 -21.43
C LEU A 9 -23.28 2.96 -20.96
N ARG A 10 -24.59 2.96 -21.27
CA ARG A 10 -25.54 3.89 -20.65
C ARG A 10 -25.60 3.57 -19.15
N PHE A 11 -24.87 4.32 -18.35
CA PHE A 11 -25.00 4.29 -16.89
C PHE A 11 -26.23 5.10 -16.48
N SER A 12 -27.41 4.48 -16.49
CA SER A 12 -28.63 5.03 -15.91
C SER A 12 -29.12 4.07 -14.84
N GLY A 13 -28.89 4.40 -13.55
CA GLY A 13 -29.47 3.61 -12.46
C GLY A 13 -28.73 3.55 -11.12
N ARG A 14 -27.65 4.32 -10.87
CA ARG A 14 -26.96 4.25 -9.57
C ARG A 14 -27.85 4.80 -8.45
N SER A 15 -28.30 3.98 -7.50
CA SER A 15 -29.00 4.48 -6.32
C SER A 15 -28.03 5.23 -5.39
N VAL A 16 -28.48 6.36 -4.87
CA VAL A 16 -27.72 7.21 -3.96
C VAL A 16 -27.80 6.63 -2.55
N VAL A 17 -26.64 6.36 -1.95
CA VAL A 17 -26.52 5.99 -0.54
C VAL A 17 -26.44 7.28 0.29
N LYS A 18 -27.23 7.38 1.36
CA LYS A 18 -27.25 8.55 2.23
C LYS A 18 -26.70 8.21 3.62
N SER A 19 -26.16 9.21 4.32
CA SER A 19 -25.55 8.99 5.64
C SER A 19 -26.58 8.61 6.70
N GLU A 20 -27.82 9.09 6.58
CA GLU A 20 -28.93 8.74 7.47
C GLU A 20 -29.33 7.25 7.40
N ASP A 21 -28.98 6.54 6.33
CA ASP A 21 -29.35 5.14 6.11
C ASP A 21 -28.40 4.13 6.82
N TYR A 22 -27.50 4.60 7.69
CA TYR A 22 -26.47 3.75 8.33
C TYR A 22 -27.03 2.58 9.16
N ALA A 23 -28.27 2.70 9.67
CA ALA A 23 -28.95 1.66 10.44
C ALA A 23 -29.70 0.65 9.56
N LEU A 24 -29.78 0.88 8.26
CA LEU A 24 -30.47 0.01 7.30
C LEU A 24 -29.47 -0.93 6.61
N PRO A 25 -29.94 -2.11 6.11
CA PRO A 25 -29.10 -2.98 5.30
C PRO A 25 -28.51 -2.25 4.08
N SER A 26 -27.19 -2.40 3.90
CA SER A 26 -26.43 -1.71 2.86
C SER A 26 -25.83 -2.67 1.84
N TYR A 27 -25.57 -2.17 0.65
CA TYR A 27 -24.93 -2.93 -0.43
C TYR A 27 -23.42 -2.94 -0.24
N VAL A 28 -22.75 -4.08 -0.42
CA VAL A 28 -21.29 -4.21 -0.35
C VAL A 28 -20.77 -5.17 -1.43
N ASP A 29 -19.67 -4.82 -2.09
CA ASP A 29 -18.94 -5.73 -2.99
C ASP A 29 -17.81 -6.41 -2.21
N ARG A 30 -18.02 -7.69 -1.81
CA ARG A 30 -17.05 -8.46 -1.01
C ARG A 30 -16.99 -9.91 -1.46
N ARG A 31 -15.78 -10.47 -1.53
CA ARG A 31 -15.55 -11.86 -1.95
C ARG A 31 -16.15 -12.89 -0.99
N ASP A 32 -16.04 -12.60 0.31
CA ASP A 32 -16.52 -13.46 1.39
C ASP A 32 -18.02 -13.30 1.65
N TYR A 33 -18.64 -12.30 1.02
CA TYR A 33 -20.06 -12.02 1.14
C TYR A 33 -20.67 -11.78 -0.26
N PRO A 34 -20.77 -12.85 -1.08
CA PRO A 34 -21.09 -12.77 -2.51
C PRO A 34 -22.53 -12.35 -2.82
N LEU A 35 -23.44 -12.45 -1.85
CA LEU A 35 -24.86 -12.12 -2.00
C LEU A 35 -25.26 -11.07 -0.97
N PRO A 36 -25.16 -9.77 -1.30
CA PRO A 36 -25.51 -8.70 -0.39
C PRO A 36 -27.01 -8.68 -0.02
N ASP A 37 -27.31 -8.25 1.21
CA ASP A 37 -28.66 -8.16 1.77
C ASP A 37 -29.63 -7.34 0.91
N VAL A 38 -29.12 -6.32 0.21
CA VAL A 38 -29.90 -5.46 -0.68
C VAL A 38 -29.34 -5.50 -2.10
N ALA A 39 -30.18 -5.21 -3.09
CA ALA A 39 -29.73 -5.05 -4.48
C ALA A 39 -28.97 -3.72 -4.66
N HIS A 40 -28.04 -3.68 -5.61
CA HIS A 40 -27.30 -2.46 -5.94
C HIS A 40 -28.23 -1.32 -6.36
N VAL A 41 -29.23 -1.61 -7.20
CA VAL A 41 -30.25 -0.66 -7.68
C VAL A 41 -31.59 -0.92 -7.00
N LYS A 42 -32.06 0.05 -6.21
CA LYS A 42 -33.36 -0.04 -5.50
C LYS A 42 -34.53 0.48 -6.33
N THR A 43 -34.34 1.56 -7.07
CA THR A 43 -35.38 2.24 -7.85
C THR A 43 -35.26 1.88 -9.33
N LEU A 44 -36.22 1.11 -9.83
CA LEU A 44 -36.22 0.62 -11.22
C LEU A 44 -36.96 1.57 -12.16
N SER A 45 -36.37 1.81 -13.33
CA SER A 45 -37.02 2.48 -14.46
C SER A 45 -38.15 1.62 -15.06
N ALA A 46 -38.97 2.19 -15.94
CA ALA A 46 -40.04 1.44 -16.61
C ALA A 46 -39.49 0.25 -17.43
N SER A 47 -38.37 0.43 -18.13
CA SER A 47 -37.72 -0.65 -18.88
C SER A 47 -37.17 -1.74 -17.96
N GLN A 48 -36.55 -1.35 -16.83
CA GLN A 48 -36.02 -2.29 -15.86
C GLN A 48 -37.14 -3.08 -15.16
N LYS A 49 -38.29 -2.45 -14.89
CA LYS A 49 -39.47 -3.15 -14.38
C LYS A 49 -39.97 -4.20 -15.39
N ALA A 50 -40.08 -3.85 -16.67
CA ALA A 50 -40.43 -4.80 -17.72
C ALA A 50 -39.41 -5.95 -17.83
N LEU A 51 -38.12 -5.64 -17.68
CA LEU A 51 -37.05 -6.65 -17.66
C LEU A 51 -37.17 -7.60 -16.45
N LYS A 52 -37.51 -7.09 -15.25
CA LYS A 52 -37.78 -7.91 -14.06
C LYS A 52 -39.03 -8.79 -14.22
N GLU A 53 -40.03 -8.35 -14.98
CA GLU A 53 -41.16 -9.22 -15.35
C GLU A 53 -40.74 -10.32 -16.33
N LYS A 54 -39.89 -9.98 -17.31
CA LYS A 54 -39.32 -10.95 -18.26
C LYS A 54 -38.42 -11.98 -17.58
N GLU A 55 -37.71 -11.61 -16.52
CA GLU A 55 -36.86 -12.50 -15.72
C GLU A 55 -37.62 -13.69 -15.10
N LYS A 56 -38.93 -13.55 -14.88
CA LYS A 56 -39.80 -14.63 -14.37
C LYS A 56 -40.04 -15.75 -15.41
N SER A 57 -39.81 -15.46 -16.70
CA SER A 57 -39.90 -16.42 -17.79
C SER A 57 -38.57 -17.18 -18.00
N PRO A 58 -38.52 -18.24 -18.82
CA PRO A 58 -37.28 -18.97 -19.07
C PRO A 58 -36.13 -18.08 -19.56
N TRP A 59 -34.95 -18.20 -18.94
CA TRP A 59 -33.78 -17.36 -19.25
C TRP A 59 -33.12 -17.67 -20.62
N SER A 60 -33.61 -18.68 -21.33
CA SER A 60 -33.29 -18.91 -22.74
C SER A 60 -33.86 -17.82 -23.65
N SER A 61 -34.94 -17.15 -23.23
CA SER A 61 -35.57 -16.03 -23.96
C SER A 61 -34.91 -14.67 -23.72
N LEU A 62 -33.96 -14.59 -22.79
CA LEU A 62 -33.21 -13.39 -22.46
C LEU A 62 -31.99 -13.24 -23.36
N SER A 63 -31.81 -12.05 -23.92
CA SER A 63 -30.59 -11.67 -24.64
C SER A 63 -29.39 -11.58 -23.69
N ILE A 64 -28.18 -11.56 -24.25
CA ILE A 64 -26.95 -11.40 -23.46
C ILE A 64 -26.95 -10.04 -22.73
N ASP A 65 -27.35 -8.98 -23.42
CA ASP A 65 -27.41 -7.63 -22.84
C ASP A 65 -28.45 -7.55 -21.70
N GLU A 66 -29.60 -8.22 -21.84
CA GLU A 66 -30.62 -8.31 -20.78
C GLU A 66 -30.10 -9.04 -19.53
N LYS A 67 -29.30 -10.10 -19.70
CA LYS A 67 -28.65 -10.80 -18.58
C LYS A 67 -27.62 -9.93 -17.89
N VAL A 68 -26.84 -9.17 -18.64
CA VAL A 68 -25.87 -8.21 -18.10
C VAL A 68 -26.59 -7.07 -17.37
N GLU A 69 -27.71 -6.58 -17.88
CA GLU A 69 -28.50 -5.55 -17.22
C GLU A 69 -29.11 -6.05 -15.91
N LEU A 70 -29.69 -7.26 -15.88
CA LEU A 70 -30.14 -7.91 -14.65
C LEU A 70 -29.00 -8.06 -13.62
N TYR A 71 -27.81 -8.44 -14.08
CA TYR A 71 -26.63 -8.52 -13.23
C TYR A 71 -26.27 -7.15 -12.62
N ARG A 72 -26.25 -6.08 -13.43
CA ARG A 72 -25.92 -4.72 -12.97
C ARG A 72 -26.99 -4.07 -12.11
N ILE A 73 -28.23 -4.53 -12.19
CA ILE A 73 -29.31 -4.15 -11.26
C ILE A 73 -29.04 -4.75 -9.88
N LYS A 74 -28.63 -6.03 -9.81
CA LYS A 74 -28.39 -6.72 -8.54
C LYS A 74 -27.03 -6.38 -7.94
N PHE A 75 -25.98 -6.28 -8.75
CA PHE A 75 -24.59 -6.09 -8.34
C PHE A 75 -23.95 -4.87 -9.02
N ASN A 76 -23.13 -4.13 -8.28
CA ASN A 76 -22.37 -3.00 -8.80
C ASN A 76 -21.16 -3.49 -9.62
N GLU A 77 -20.29 -4.29 -9.01
CA GLU A 77 -19.06 -4.80 -9.61
C GLU A 77 -19.08 -6.31 -9.76
N SER A 78 -18.41 -6.80 -10.80
CA SER A 78 -18.11 -8.22 -10.93
C SER A 78 -16.95 -8.66 -10.04
N PHE A 79 -16.84 -9.96 -9.80
CA PHE A 79 -15.68 -10.53 -9.10
C PHE A 79 -14.35 -10.16 -9.79
N ALA A 80 -14.32 -9.95 -11.10
CA ALA A 80 -13.11 -9.52 -11.80
C ALA A 80 -12.79 -8.03 -11.54
N GLU A 81 -13.82 -7.19 -11.46
CA GLU A 81 -13.67 -5.75 -11.21
C GLU A 81 -13.25 -5.47 -9.77
N MET A 82 -13.92 -6.08 -8.78
CA MET A 82 -13.59 -5.87 -7.35
C MET A 82 -12.20 -6.42 -6.98
N ASN A 83 -11.71 -7.42 -7.71
CA ASN A 83 -10.40 -8.05 -7.47
C ASN A 83 -9.28 -7.44 -8.33
N ARG A 84 -9.57 -6.37 -9.06
CA ARG A 84 -8.58 -5.70 -9.89
C ARG A 84 -7.49 -5.07 -9.00
N SER A 85 -6.25 -5.49 -9.22
CA SER A 85 -5.09 -4.88 -8.55
C SER A 85 -4.93 -3.41 -8.95
N THR A 86 -4.56 -2.56 -7.99
CA THR A 86 -4.20 -1.15 -8.22
C THR A 86 -2.68 -0.95 -8.26
N ASN A 87 -2.23 0.20 -8.77
CA ASN A 87 -0.82 0.60 -8.75
C ASN A 87 -0.46 1.48 -7.53
N GLU A 88 -1.32 1.53 -6.51
CA GLU A 88 -1.14 2.42 -5.35
C GLU A 88 0.16 2.18 -4.60
N TRP A 89 0.65 0.94 -4.58
CA TRP A 89 1.94 0.60 -3.97
C TRP A 89 3.10 1.43 -4.53
N LYS A 90 3.05 1.83 -5.80
CA LYS A 90 4.08 2.68 -6.42
C LYS A 90 4.06 4.09 -5.83
N THR A 91 2.86 4.63 -5.62
CA THR A 91 2.68 5.93 -4.95
C THR A 91 3.17 5.84 -3.51
N ILE A 92 2.77 4.81 -2.77
CA ILE A 92 3.17 4.62 -1.36
C ILE A 92 4.69 4.54 -1.24
N VAL A 93 5.34 3.68 -2.01
CA VAL A 93 6.80 3.50 -1.97
C VAL A 93 7.52 4.77 -2.42
N GLY A 94 7.07 5.40 -3.50
CA GLY A 94 7.66 6.65 -3.99
C GLY A 94 7.59 7.78 -2.96
N THR A 95 6.42 7.98 -2.36
CA THR A 95 6.23 8.99 -1.32
C THR A 95 7.05 8.69 -0.07
N ALA A 96 7.14 7.43 0.37
CA ALA A 96 7.97 7.04 1.50
C ALA A 96 9.45 7.35 1.26
N MET A 97 9.99 6.98 0.09
CA MET A 97 11.37 7.27 -0.27
C MET A 97 11.66 8.76 -0.40
N PHE A 98 10.70 9.54 -0.91
CA PHE A 98 10.80 11.00 -0.97
C PHE A 98 10.99 11.60 0.44
N PHE A 99 10.20 11.17 1.42
CA PHE A 99 10.32 11.68 2.79
C PHE A 99 11.57 11.17 3.52
N ILE A 100 12.06 9.96 3.22
CA ILE A 100 13.37 9.49 3.69
C ILE A 100 14.48 10.39 3.14
N GLY A 101 14.45 10.71 1.83
CA GLY A 101 15.39 11.64 1.21
C GLY A 101 15.31 13.04 1.80
N PHE A 102 14.09 13.54 2.03
CA PHE A 102 13.88 14.84 2.69
C PHE A 102 14.44 14.88 4.11
N THR A 103 14.31 13.78 4.86
CA THR A 103 14.87 13.66 6.22
C THR A 103 16.40 13.81 6.20
N ALA A 104 17.08 13.26 5.18
CA ALA A 104 18.52 13.44 5.02
C ALA A 104 18.91 14.91 4.78
N LEU A 105 18.08 15.69 4.05
CA LEU A 105 18.30 17.13 3.88
C LEU A 105 18.24 17.88 5.21
N VAL A 106 17.27 17.53 6.06
CA VAL A 106 17.13 18.12 7.40
C VAL A 106 18.35 17.80 8.28
N LEU A 107 18.82 16.55 8.26
CA LEU A 107 20.03 16.15 9.01
C LEU A 107 21.29 16.87 8.51
N MET A 108 21.43 17.08 7.19
CA MET A 108 22.54 17.87 6.65
C MET A 108 22.49 19.33 7.10
N TRP A 109 21.30 19.92 7.15
CA TRP A 109 21.10 21.27 7.67
C TRP A 109 21.47 21.36 9.16
N GLU A 110 20.99 20.43 9.98
CA GLU A 110 21.31 20.35 11.42
C GLU A 110 22.82 20.22 11.63
N LYS A 111 23.49 19.32 10.89
CA LYS A 111 24.93 19.13 10.97
C LYS A 111 25.74 20.38 10.58
N ARG A 112 25.19 21.24 9.72
CA ARG A 112 25.87 22.44 9.19
C ARG A 112 25.66 23.69 10.03
N TYR A 113 24.50 23.83 10.66
CA TYR A 113 24.08 25.07 11.33
C TYR A 113 23.79 24.92 12.83
N VAL A 114 23.56 23.70 13.33
CA VAL A 114 23.19 23.45 14.72
C VAL A 114 24.32 22.75 15.48
N TYR A 115 24.91 21.69 14.91
CA TYR A 115 25.96 20.94 15.61
C TYR A 115 27.30 21.70 15.66
N GLY A 116 27.83 21.83 16.87
CA GLY A 116 29.18 22.34 17.12
C GLY A 116 30.30 21.38 16.71
N PRO A 117 31.57 21.73 16.96
CA PRO A 117 32.69 20.84 16.70
C PRO A 117 32.57 19.60 17.60
N ILE A 118 32.95 18.44 17.05
CA ILE A 118 33.11 17.22 17.85
C ILE A 118 34.29 17.39 18.81
N PRO A 119 34.30 16.69 19.98
CA PRO A 119 35.41 16.78 20.92
C PRO A 119 36.76 16.40 20.29
N HIS A 120 37.85 17.02 20.75
CA HIS A 120 39.21 16.74 20.28
C HIS A 120 39.62 15.27 20.45
N THR A 121 38.96 14.53 21.35
CA THR A 121 39.21 13.10 21.55
C THR A 121 38.84 12.23 20.34
N PHE A 122 38.16 12.80 19.34
CA PHE A 122 37.89 12.17 18.05
C PHE A 122 38.92 12.53 16.96
N GLU A 123 39.96 13.29 17.29
CA GLU A 123 41.10 13.50 16.39
C GLU A 123 41.86 12.19 16.18
N GLU A 124 42.42 12.00 14.98
CA GLU A 124 43.05 10.73 14.58
C GLU A 124 44.21 10.33 15.50
N ASP A 125 45.09 11.27 15.85
CA ASP A 125 46.21 11.04 16.77
C ASP A 125 45.73 10.65 18.17
N TRP A 126 44.67 11.31 18.67
CA TRP A 126 44.08 10.98 19.96
C TRP A 126 43.46 9.59 19.95
N ILE A 127 42.71 9.24 18.90
CA ILE A 127 42.14 7.91 18.71
C ILE A 127 43.24 6.85 18.67
N ALA A 128 44.37 7.11 17.99
CA ALA A 128 45.49 6.19 17.93
C ALA A 128 46.15 5.99 19.31
N MET A 129 46.41 7.07 20.05
CA MET A 129 46.95 7.00 21.42
C MET A 129 45.99 6.28 22.37
N GLN A 130 44.70 6.59 22.29
CA GLN A 130 43.66 5.97 23.10
C GLN A 130 43.51 4.48 22.77
N THR A 131 43.54 4.12 21.49
CA THR A 131 43.51 2.73 21.01
C THR A 131 44.69 1.95 21.55
N LYS A 132 45.91 2.49 21.46
CA LYS A 132 47.11 1.87 22.04
C LYS A 132 46.95 1.66 23.54
N ARG A 133 46.51 2.68 24.28
CA ARG A 133 46.26 2.57 25.72
C ARG A 133 45.22 1.48 26.04
N MET A 134 44.15 1.36 25.26
CA MET A 134 43.15 0.30 25.42
C MET A 134 43.74 -1.09 25.20
N LEU A 135 44.66 -1.24 24.23
CA LEU A 135 45.39 -2.47 24.00
C LEU A 135 46.36 -2.79 25.14
N ASP A 136 47.10 -1.79 25.63
CA ASP A 136 48.04 -1.94 26.75
C ASP A 136 47.29 -2.37 28.03
N MET A 137 46.09 -1.83 28.24
CA MET A 137 45.20 -2.22 29.35
C MET A 137 44.41 -3.51 29.09
N LYS A 138 44.59 -4.17 27.94
CA LYS A 138 43.90 -5.40 27.55
C LYS A 138 42.37 -5.30 27.64
N VAL A 139 41.79 -4.20 27.13
CA VAL A 139 40.34 -3.99 27.12
C VAL A 139 39.63 -5.11 26.36
N SER A 140 38.70 -5.80 27.03
CA SER A 140 37.91 -6.91 26.48
C SER A 140 38.76 -8.00 25.78
N PRO A 141 39.66 -8.69 26.52
CA PRO A 141 40.74 -9.47 25.93
C PRO A 141 40.34 -10.88 25.46
N ILE A 142 39.16 -11.36 25.83
CA ILE A 142 38.74 -12.75 25.55
C ILE A 142 38.08 -12.85 24.16
N GLN A 143 37.15 -11.93 23.83
CA GLN A 143 36.37 -11.96 22.58
C GLN A 143 36.24 -10.59 21.90
N GLY A 144 36.52 -9.51 22.64
CA GLY A 144 36.19 -8.15 22.22
C GLY A 144 37.35 -7.46 21.51
N PHE A 145 37.70 -6.29 22.01
CA PHE A 145 38.65 -5.37 21.37
C PHE A 145 40.08 -5.93 21.33
N SER A 146 40.73 -6.10 22.48
CA SER A 146 42.09 -6.62 22.57
C SER A 146 42.24 -8.06 22.07
N ALA A 147 41.16 -8.85 22.10
CA ALA A 147 41.16 -10.20 21.53
C ALA A 147 41.50 -10.22 20.03
N LYS A 148 41.20 -9.12 19.32
CA LYS A 148 41.45 -8.93 17.88
C LYS A 148 42.83 -8.34 17.56
N TRP A 149 43.63 -8.02 18.57
CA TRP A 149 45.00 -7.53 18.39
C TRP A 149 46.00 -8.67 18.57
N ASP A 150 46.97 -8.77 17.66
CA ASP A 150 48.11 -9.67 17.78
C ASP A 150 49.23 -8.94 18.51
N TYR A 151 49.42 -9.28 19.79
CA TYR A 151 50.46 -8.67 20.63
C TYR A 151 51.88 -9.12 20.24
N ASP A 152 52.02 -10.27 19.58
CA ASP A 152 53.34 -10.78 19.16
C ASP A 152 53.80 -10.10 17.88
N ARG A 153 52.85 -9.79 16.99
CA ARG A 153 53.13 -9.19 15.67
C ARG A 153 52.84 -7.69 15.61
N ASN A 154 52.29 -7.12 16.68
CA ASN A 154 51.94 -5.71 16.82
C ASN A 154 51.05 -5.21 15.66
N GLU A 155 50.08 -6.02 15.25
CA GLU A 155 49.13 -5.74 14.18
C GLU A 155 47.72 -6.26 14.52
N TRP A 156 46.69 -5.79 13.81
CA TRP A 156 45.34 -6.36 13.93
C TRP A 156 45.31 -7.77 13.35
N LYS A 157 44.71 -8.72 14.07
CA LYS A 157 44.49 -10.08 13.57
C LYS A 157 43.63 -10.03 12.30
N LYS A 158 44.00 -10.81 11.30
CA LYS A 158 43.25 -10.97 10.04
C LYS A 158 42.09 -11.95 10.20
#